data_AF-A0A7J9RBX9-F1
#
_entry.id   AF-A0A7J9RBX9-F1
#
_cell.length_a   1.000
_cell.length_b   1.000
_cell.length_c   1.000
_cell.angle_alpha   90.00
_cell.angle_beta   90.00
_cell.angle_gamma   90.00
#
_symmetry.space_group_name_H-M   'P 1'
#
loop_
_entity.id
_entity.type
_entity.pdbx_description
1 polymer ?
#
loop_
_entity_poly.entity_id
_entity_poly.type
_entity_poly.pdbx_seq_one_letter_code
_entity_poly.pdbx_strand_id
1 'polypeptide(L)'
;MDFRNKIIFGLVFFLMFSLAAPANADLESPKKQMSKGVAAEDVICKTGLSLLIRNNGDALCLTSLTSERFQERGLGFIPIKIADKTPEPTPSTPVRDTTVQFKDAQKEIQNIPASKGSIANFYITDDDLNIAHTGIEIIDTEGLLEFTINGISIPGPQRMIETGPDTGVFYAQLQLPDTINGVPLSQDDIIEVRYFDESDAAGEPRVLVKSIALQNTYAQIQSSADKTRIGHEFVLRLYEPDANRDSKDVDRIPLNRLEYRGEGGIRISLASPSFDANSSYLLETGENTDIFEVKIKIPRQLDGKVVHIGDWYEIRYIDTTTPSGTEEKVILKSRIG
;
A
#
# COMPACT_ATOMS: atom_id res chain seq x y z
N MET A 1 68.39 -31.43 42.75
CA MET A 1 69.40 -31.53 41.68
C MET A 1 68.88 -30.75 40.48
N ASP A 2 69.65 -29.75 40.08
CA ASP A 2 69.56 -28.97 38.85
C ASP A 2 69.40 -29.83 37.60
N PHE A 3 68.62 -29.38 36.61
CA PHE A 3 69.20 -28.76 35.41
C PHE A 3 68.14 -28.09 34.50
N ARG A 4 68.34 -26.79 34.31
CA ARG A 4 67.81 -25.86 33.29
C ARG A 4 67.49 -26.49 31.92
N ASN A 5 66.38 -26.07 31.29
CA ASN A 5 66.45 -25.10 30.16
C ASN A 5 65.10 -24.77 29.49
N LYS A 6 65.00 -23.49 29.08
CA LYS A 6 64.24 -22.90 27.96
C LYS A 6 62.72 -22.76 28.17
N ILE A 7 62.25 -21.56 28.53
CA ILE A 7 61.87 -20.48 27.61
C ILE A 7 60.88 -20.99 26.55
N ILE A 8 59.60 -20.65 26.71
CA ILE A 8 58.79 -19.95 25.70
C ILE A 8 57.63 -19.28 26.42
N PHE A 9 57.59 -17.96 26.26
CA PHE A 9 56.55 -17.04 26.68
C PHE A 9 55.34 -17.26 25.76
N GLY A 10 54.28 -17.89 26.26
CA GLY A 10 53.05 -18.14 25.51
C GLY A 10 51.91 -17.25 26.00
N LEU A 11 52.02 -15.95 25.74
CA LEU A 11 50.95 -14.99 25.99
C LEU A 11 49.87 -15.25 24.92
N VAL A 12 48.85 -16.05 25.25
CA VAL A 12 47.68 -16.26 24.39
C VAL A 12 46.85 -14.97 24.41
N PHE A 13 47.28 -14.01 23.61
CA PHE A 13 46.46 -12.86 23.24
C PHE A 13 45.45 -13.38 22.21
N PHE A 14 44.23 -13.65 22.66
CA PHE A 14 43.12 -13.98 21.78
C PHE A 14 42.76 -12.71 21.00
N LEU A 15 43.45 -12.50 19.88
CA LEU A 15 43.22 -11.39 18.98
C LEU A 15 41.91 -11.67 18.26
N MET A 16 40.81 -11.21 18.86
CA MET A 16 39.52 -11.06 18.20
C MET A 16 39.76 -10.21 16.94
N PHE A 17 39.89 -10.86 15.80
CA PHE A 17 39.75 -10.23 14.50
C PHE A 17 38.27 -9.88 14.35
N SER A 18 37.88 -8.76 14.98
CA SER A 18 36.70 -8.03 14.55
C SER A 18 36.99 -7.54 13.14
N LEU A 19 36.50 -8.28 12.15
CA LEU A 19 36.32 -7.77 10.80
C LEU A 19 35.30 -6.63 10.88
N ALA A 20 35.79 -5.44 11.23
CA ALA A 20 35.13 -4.20 10.86
C ALA A 20 35.22 -4.12 9.34
N ALA A 21 34.19 -4.58 8.64
CA ALA A 21 34.05 -4.31 7.23
C ALA A 21 33.83 -2.79 7.05
N PRO A 22 34.52 -2.14 6.11
CA PRO A 22 34.32 -0.73 5.85
C PRO A 22 32.91 -0.49 5.28
N ALA A 23 32.31 0.62 5.72
CA ALA A 23 31.14 1.20 5.09
C ALA A 23 31.41 1.56 3.61
N ASN A 24 30.34 1.52 2.81
CA ASN A 24 30.23 1.83 1.38
C ASN A 24 30.57 0.69 0.39
N ALA A 25 29.77 -0.38 0.43
CA ALA A 25 29.61 -1.21 -0.76
C ALA A 25 28.70 -0.46 -1.75
N ASP A 26 29.27 0.07 -2.83
CA ASP A 26 28.49 0.60 -3.95
C ASP A 26 27.69 -0.56 -4.55
N LEU A 27 26.36 -0.50 -4.44
CA LEU A 27 25.49 -1.61 -4.81
C LEU A 27 25.70 -1.99 -6.28
N GLU A 28 26.09 -3.24 -6.53
CA GLU A 28 26.41 -3.73 -7.88
C GLU A 28 25.15 -3.82 -8.76
N SER A 29 25.31 -3.74 -10.08
CA SER A 29 24.16 -3.84 -11.00
C SER A 29 23.51 -5.23 -10.98
N PRO A 30 22.21 -5.36 -11.31
CA PRO A 30 21.50 -6.64 -11.37
C PRO A 30 22.24 -7.73 -12.12
N LYS A 31 22.71 -7.41 -13.34
CA LYS A 31 23.47 -8.33 -14.18
C LYS A 31 24.76 -8.84 -13.51
N LYS A 32 25.43 -7.98 -12.73
CA LYS A 32 26.67 -8.34 -12.04
C LYS A 32 26.38 -9.21 -10.81
N GLN A 33 25.31 -8.91 -10.07
CA GLN A 33 24.83 -9.76 -8.97
C GLN A 33 24.46 -11.16 -9.47
N MET A 34 23.69 -11.26 -10.57
CA MET A 34 23.32 -12.54 -11.17
C MET A 34 24.52 -13.32 -11.70
N SER A 35 25.51 -12.64 -12.30
CA SER A 35 26.76 -13.30 -12.74
C SER A 35 27.60 -13.89 -11.60
N LYS A 36 27.34 -13.45 -10.36
CA LYS A 36 27.95 -13.97 -9.13
C LYS A 36 27.08 -15.03 -8.43
N GLY A 37 25.97 -15.44 -9.05
CA GLY A 37 25.08 -16.49 -8.55
C GLY A 37 23.94 -16.00 -7.65
N VAL A 38 23.64 -14.70 -7.62
CA VAL A 38 22.43 -14.17 -6.96
C VAL A 38 21.22 -14.48 -7.84
N ALA A 39 20.19 -15.12 -7.27
CA ALA A 39 18.94 -15.40 -7.98
C ALA A 39 18.23 -14.10 -8.40
N ALA A 40 17.40 -14.14 -9.45
CA ALA A 40 16.81 -12.92 -10.02
C ALA A 40 15.92 -12.19 -9.01
N GLU A 41 15.18 -12.95 -8.21
CA GLU A 41 14.34 -12.57 -7.08
C GLU A 41 15.13 -11.98 -5.90
N ASP A 42 16.40 -12.37 -5.76
CA ASP A 42 17.28 -11.93 -4.68
C ASP A 42 18.13 -10.72 -5.04
N VAL A 43 18.06 -10.25 -6.28
CA VAL A 43 18.77 -9.05 -6.72
C VAL A 43 18.35 -7.84 -5.90
N ILE A 44 19.33 -7.15 -5.34
CA ILE A 44 19.10 -5.96 -4.52
C ILE A 44 19.19 -4.72 -5.43
N CYS A 45 18.14 -3.91 -5.41
CA CYS A 45 18.07 -2.64 -6.14
C CYS A 45 18.57 -1.46 -5.31
N LYS A 46 19.12 -0.44 -5.98
CA LYS A 46 19.48 0.82 -5.33
C LYS A 46 18.22 1.48 -4.80
N THR A 47 18.33 2.22 -3.70
CA THR A 47 17.21 2.96 -3.11
C THR A 47 16.46 3.75 -4.18
N GLY A 48 15.13 3.61 -4.22
CA GLY A 48 14.27 4.25 -5.22
C GLY A 48 14.06 3.44 -6.52
N LEU A 49 14.65 2.25 -6.65
CA LEU A 49 14.40 1.32 -7.75
C LEU A 49 13.76 0.04 -7.22
N SER A 50 12.80 -0.45 -7.98
CA SER A 50 12.04 -1.68 -7.76
C SER A 50 12.59 -2.78 -8.66
N LEU A 51 12.66 -3.98 -8.09
CA LEU A 51 13.05 -5.18 -8.81
C LEU A 51 11.92 -5.60 -9.76
N LEU A 52 12.27 -5.90 -11.00
CA LEU A 52 11.41 -6.53 -11.97
C LEU A 52 12.15 -7.71 -12.58
N ILE A 53 11.50 -8.87 -12.66
CA ILE A 53 12.01 -10.04 -13.35
C ILE A 53 11.33 -10.08 -14.71
N ARG A 54 12.12 -10.00 -15.77
CA ARG A 54 11.61 -10.13 -17.13
C ARG A 54 11.18 -11.57 -17.39
N ASN A 55 10.31 -11.79 -18.38
CA ASN A 55 9.87 -13.14 -18.75
C ASN A 55 11.00 -14.09 -19.18
N ASN A 56 12.18 -13.56 -19.51
CA ASN A 56 13.36 -14.36 -19.81
C ASN A 56 14.23 -14.70 -18.58
N GLY A 57 13.76 -14.38 -17.36
CA GLY A 57 14.43 -14.66 -16.09
C GLY A 57 15.45 -13.59 -15.65
N ASP A 58 15.67 -12.53 -16.43
CA ASP A 58 16.62 -11.47 -16.07
C ASP A 58 16.02 -10.47 -15.07
N ALA A 59 16.77 -10.16 -14.01
CA ALA A 59 16.44 -9.08 -13.09
C ALA A 59 16.81 -7.70 -13.66
N LEU A 60 15.89 -6.75 -13.52
CA LEU A 60 16.05 -5.33 -13.77
C LEU A 60 15.71 -4.55 -12.52
N CYS A 61 16.50 -3.52 -12.20
CA CYS A 61 16.13 -2.51 -11.25
C CYS A 61 15.64 -1.29 -12.02
N LEU A 62 14.33 -1.06 -12.00
CA LEU A 62 13.66 0.04 -12.68
C LEU A 62 12.93 0.88 -11.65
N THR A 63 12.42 2.05 -12.01
CA THR A 63 11.45 2.74 -11.15
C THR A 63 10.17 1.91 -11.07
N SER A 64 9.42 2.00 -9.97
CA SER A 64 8.16 1.25 -9.79
C SER A 64 7.21 1.40 -10.99
N LEU A 65 7.03 2.63 -11.47
CA LEU A 65 6.23 2.92 -12.67
C LEU A 65 6.70 2.19 -13.93
N THR A 66 8.03 2.11 -14.12
CA THR A 66 8.56 1.41 -15.31
C THR A 66 8.37 -0.09 -15.13
N SER A 67 8.49 -0.59 -13.91
CA SER A 67 8.19 -1.99 -13.59
C SER A 67 6.71 -2.32 -13.84
N GLU A 68 5.79 -1.45 -13.41
CA GLU A 68 4.34 -1.57 -13.66
C GLU A 68 4.03 -1.54 -15.15
N ARG A 69 4.61 -0.60 -15.92
CA ARG A 69 4.43 -0.57 -17.38
C ARG A 69 4.99 -1.79 -18.09
N PHE A 70 6.04 -2.40 -17.56
CA PHE A 70 6.55 -3.67 -18.07
C PHE A 70 5.59 -4.80 -17.75
N GLN A 71 5.00 -4.81 -16.56
CA GLN A 71 3.99 -5.79 -16.14
C GLN A 71 2.69 -5.68 -16.94
N GLU A 72 2.15 -4.47 -17.15
CA GLU A 72 0.97 -4.21 -17.98
C GLU A 72 1.17 -4.64 -19.44
N ARG A 73 2.42 -4.60 -19.93
CA ARG A 73 2.79 -5.03 -21.27
C ARG A 73 3.18 -6.50 -21.35
N GLY A 74 3.09 -7.23 -20.23
CA GLY A 74 3.49 -8.63 -20.13
C GLY A 74 4.96 -8.86 -20.47
N LEU A 75 5.85 -7.94 -20.12
CA LEU A 75 7.30 -8.00 -20.38
C LEU A 75 8.13 -8.41 -19.15
N GLY A 76 7.47 -8.62 -18.02
CA GLY A 76 8.04 -9.07 -16.75
C GLY A 76 7.03 -8.99 -15.62
N PHE A 77 7.44 -9.40 -14.43
CA PHE A 77 6.66 -9.32 -13.20
C PHE A 77 7.48 -8.73 -12.07
N ILE A 78 6.82 -8.12 -11.09
CA ILE A 78 7.46 -7.60 -9.88
C ILE A 78 7.43 -8.72 -8.83
N PRO A 79 8.57 -9.25 -8.37
CA PRO A 79 8.60 -10.30 -7.35
C PRO A 79 8.19 -9.73 -5.99
N ILE A 80 7.20 -10.36 -5.35
CA ILE A 80 6.76 -10.02 -3.99
C ILE A 80 7.72 -10.69 -3.00
N LYS A 81 8.53 -9.91 -2.30
CA LYS A 81 9.29 -10.43 -1.14
C LYS A 81 8.36 -10.51 0.05
N ILE A 82 7.85 -11.70 0.33
CA ILE A 82 7.23 -12.01 1.62
C ILE A 82 8.37 -11.96 2.65
N ALA A 83 8.34 -10.95 3.53
CA ALA A 83 9.28 -10.85 4.63
C ALA A 83 9.05 -12.02 5.58
N ASP A 84 9.86 -13.05 5.42
CA ASP A 84 9.81 -14.23 6.27
C ASP A 84 10.43 -13.90 7.64
N LYS A 85 9.70 -14.30 8.70
CA LYS A 85 10.08 -14.35 10.13
C LYS A 85 10.14 -13.02 10.89
N THR A 86 9.08 -12.84 11.69
CA THR A 86 9.05 -12.11 12.96
C THR A 86 10.32 -12.39 13.79
N PRO A 87 11.14 -11.39 14.14
CA PRO A 87 12.05 -11.53 15.26
C PRO A 87 11.24 -11.40 16.56
N GLU A 88 11.42 -12.36 17.47
CA GLU A 88 10.90 -12.27 18.84
C GLU A 88 11.28 -10.92 19.49
N PRO A 89 10.39 -10.33 20.30
CA PRO A 89 10.63 -9.03 20.90
C PRO A 89 11.69 -9.14 21.99
N THR A 90 12.85 -8.53 21.76
CA THR A 90 13.79 -8.19 22.84
C THR A 90 13.39 -6.85 23.46
N PRO A 91 13.42 -6.71 24.80
CA PRO A 91 12.95 -5.51 25.47
C PRO A 91 14.09 -4.49 25.56
N SER A 92 13.94 -3.33 24.93
CA SER A 92 14.76 -2.17 25.28
C SER A 92 14.07 -0.83 25.02
N THR A 93 13.69 -0.19 26.12
CA THR A 93 13.72 1.24 26.46
C THR A 93 13.09 2.30 25.53
N PRO A 94 12.43 3.33 26.11
CA PRO A 94 11.51 4.19 25.39
C PRO A 94 12.26 5.31 24.68
N VAL A 95 12.23 5.31 23.36
CA VAL A 95 12.45 6.52 22.56
C VAL A 95 11.07 7.03 22.17
N ARG A 96 10.71 8.22 22.68
CA ARG A 96 9.54 8.98 22.21
C ARG A 96 9.82 9.39 20.77
N ASP A 97 9.32 8.62 19.83
CA ASP A 97 9.09 9.04 18.47
C ASP A 97 7.57 9.05 18.24
N THR A 98 7.01 10.23 17.99
CA THR A 98 5.56 10.45 17.84
C THR A 98 5.08 10.08 16.44
N THR A 99 5.82 9.22 15.73
CA THR A 99 5.41 8.59 14.47
C THR A 99 4.47 7.41 14.74
N VAL A 100 3.31 7.72 15.31
CA VAL A 100 2.19 6.78 15.41
C VAL A 100 1.68 6.50 14.00
N GLN A 101 1.96 5.29 13.52
CA GLN A 101 1.10 4.45 12.68
C GLN A 101 0.68 4.97 11.30
N PHE A 102 1.58 4.91 10.32
CA PHE A 102 1.22 5.02 8.88
C PHE A 102 1.75 3.88 8.00
N LYS A 103 2.62 3.01 8.52
CA LYS A 103 3.09 1.84 7.76
C LYS A 103 2.06 0.71 7.73
N ASP A 104 1.17 0.64 8.73
CA ASP A 104 0.18 -0.44 8.84
C ASP A 104 -1.08 -0.22 7.98
N ALA A 105 -1.28 0.98 7.43
CA ALA A 105 -2.38 1.29 6.52
C ALA A 105 -2.10 0.87 5.05
N GLN A 106 -0.86 0.54 4.71
CA GLN A 106 -0.48 0.02 3.39
C GLN A 106 -0.64 -1.50 3.27
N LYS A 107 -1.25 -2.16 4.25
CA LYS A 107 -1.60 -3.57 4.14
C LYS A 107 -2.76 -3.73 3.17
N GLU A 108 -2.42 -3.72 1.88
CA GLU A 108 -3.24 -4.12 0.73
C GLU A 108 -4.73 -3.93 0.94
N ILE A 109 -5.18 -2.68 1.08
CA ILE A 109 -6.60 -2.41 0.92
C ILE A 109 -6.86 -2.47 -0.57
N GLN A 110 -7.24 -3.64 -1.04
CA GLN A 110 -7.81 -3.80 -2.35
C GLN A 110 -9.18 -3.11 -2.34
N ASN A 111 -9.18 -1.79 -2.53
CA ASN A 111 -10.41 -1.03 -2.58
C ASN A 111 -11.11 -1.37 -3.90
N ILE A 112 -12.27 -2.02 -3.80
CA ILE A 112 -13.10 -2.34 -4.96
C ILE A 112 -14.27 -1.36 -4.95
N PRO A 113 -14.55 -0.65 -6.06
CA PRO A 113 -15.57 0.36 -6.05
C PRO A 113 -16.96 -0.26 -5.92
N ALA A 114 -17.89 0.40 -5.23
CA ALA A 114 -19.29 -0.03 -5.21
C ALA A 114 -20.02 0.51 -6.45
N SER A 115 -19.56 0.12 -7.64
CA SER A 115 -20.06 0.71 -8.88
C SER A 115 -20.32 -0.29 -10.00
N LYS A 116 -20.99 0.20 -11.03
CA LYS A 116 -21.36 -0.57 -12.22
C LYS A 116 -20.10 -1.12 -12.91
N GLY A 117 -20.06 -2.43 -13.14
CA GLY A 117 -18.94 -3.08 -13.82
C GLY A 117 -17.63 -3.10 -13.02
N SER A 118 -17.69 -2.96 -11.69
CA SER A 118 -16.52 -3.07 -10.81
C SER A 118 -15.82 -4.42 -10.97
N ILE A 119 -14.48 -4.39 -10.89
CA ILE A 119 -13.64 -5.57 -11.04
C ILE A 119 -12.90 -5.81 -9.72
N ALA A 120 -12.98 -7.04 -9.22
CA ALA A 120 -12.22 -7.53 -8.10
C ALA A 120 -11.16 -8.52 -8.59
N ASN A 121 -9.91 -8.30 -8.21
CA ASN A 121 -8.78 -9.14 -8.62
C ASN A 121 -8.40 -10.07 -7.46
N PHE A 122 -8.16 -11.34 -7.71
CA PHE A 122 -7.74 -12.27 -6.67
C PHE A 122 -6.45 -12.94 -7.06
N TYR A 123 -5.61 -13.15 -6.06
CA TYR A 123 -4.37 -13.90 -6.18
C TYR A 123 -4.45 -15.07 -5.21
N ILE A 124 -4.23 -16.26 -5.74
CA ILE A 124 -4.28 -17.52 -4.99
C ILE A 124 -2.90 -18.14 -5.11
N THR A 125 -2.30 -18.49 -3.97
CA THR A 125 -1.03 -19.21 -3.96
C THR A 125 -1.31 -20.67 -3.67
N ASP A 126 -0.95 -21.53 -4.62
CA ASP A 126 -1.17 -22.96 -4.55
C ASP A 126 -0.13 -23.71 -5.38
N ASP A 127 0.77 -24.43 -4.70
CA ASP A 127 1.84 -25.16 -5.36
C ASP A 127 1.34 -26.45 -6.03
N ASP A 128 0.19 -27.01 -5.62
CA ASP A 128 -0.34 -28.24 -6.18
C ASP A 128 -0.96 -28.03 -7.56
N LEU A 129 -1.43 -26.81 -7.81
CA LEU A 129 -1.90 -26.37 -9.12
C LEU A 129 -0.75 -25.98 -10.06
N ASN A 130 0.46 -25.75 -9.56
CA ASN A 130 1.64 -25.42 -10.34
C ASN A 130 2.36 -26.68 -10.82
N ILE A 131 1.97 -27.16 -12.00
CA ILE A 131 2.40 -28.45 -12.54
C ILE A 131 3.50 -28.28 -13.59
N ALA A 132 3.53 -27.15 -14.32
CA ALA A 132 4.46 -26.99 -15.44
C ALA A 132 5.55 -25.94 -15.15
N HIS A 133 6.76 -26.44 -14.88
CA HIS A 133 7.95 -25.62 -14.60
C HIS A 133 8.37 -24.60 -15.67
N THR A 134 7.79 -24.65 -16.87
CA THR A 134 8.08 -23.71 -17.96
C THR A 134 6.81 -23.19 -18.65
N GLY A 135 5.64 -23.67 -18.23
CA GLY A 135 4.34 -23.30 -18.78
C GLY A 135 3.69 -22.20 -17.95
N ILE A 136 2.62 -21.60 -18.45
CA ILE A 136 1.70 -20.81 -17.63
C ILE A 136 0.45 -21.65 -17.49
N GLU A 137 0.06 -21.95 -16.25
CA GLU A 137 -1.14 -22.73 -16.01
C GLU A 137 -2.41 -21.91 -16.22
N ILE A 138 -3.43 -22.55 -16.79
CA ILE A 138 -4.78 -22.02 -16.91
C ILE A 138 -5.71 -23.04 -16.28
N ILE A 139 -6.24 -22.70 -15.11
CA ILE A 139 -7.02 -23.61 -14.26
C ILE A 139 -8.49 -23.26 -14.37
N ASP A 140 -9.35 -24.28 -14.52
CA ASP A 140 -10.79 -24.12 -14.41
C ASP A 140 -11.16 -23.89 -12.94
N THR A 141 -12.01 -22.91 -12.67
CA THR A 141 -12.38 -22.51 -11.31
C THR A 141 -13.65 -23.20 -10.82
N GLU A 142 -14.32 -24.00 -11.65
CA GLU A 142 -15.48 -24.80 -11.26
C GLU A 142 -15.13 -25.71 -10.08
N GLY A 143 -15.87 -25.56 -8.97
CA GLY A 143 -15.63 -26.31 -7.73
C GLY A 143 -14.46 -25.80 -6.87
N LEU A 144 -13.55 -24.98 -7.42
CA LEU A 144 -12.42 -24.41 -6.67
C LEU A 144 -12.75 -23.07 -6.03
N LEU A 145 -13.62 -22.25 -6.64
CA LEU A 145 -13.94 -20.91 -6.15
C LEU A 145 -15.43 -20.68 -5.98
N GLU A 146 -15.82 -20.14 -4.83
CA GLU A 146 -17.15 -19.59 -4.57
C GLU A 146 -17.06 -18.09 -4.27
N PHE A 147 -18.01 -17.33 -4.82
CA PHE A 147 -18.11 -15.89 -4.63
C PHE A 147 -19.49 -15.53 -4.10
N THR A 148 -19.53 -14.65 -3.10
CA THR A 148 -20.77 -14.08 -2.60
C THR A 148 -20.65 -12.57 -2.40
N ILE A 149 -21.77 -11.86 -2.49
CA ILE A 149 -21.90 -10.49 -2.03
C ILE A 149 -22.96 -10.47 -0.93
N ASN A 150 -22.59 -10.06 0.28
CA ASN A 150 -23.45 -10.10 1.46
C ASN A 150 -24.09 -11.49 1.69
N GLY A 151 -23.34 -12.56 1.40
CA GLY A 151 -23.81 -13.95 1.51
C GLY A 151 -24.69 -14.43 0.35
N ILE A 152 -24.95 -13.60 -0.67
CA ILE A 152 -25.70 -14.00 -1.87
C ILE A 152 -24.70 -14.47 -2.93
N SER A 153 -24.85 -15.70 -3.39
CA SER A 153 -23.97 -16.29 -4.40
C SER A 153 -24.03 -15.53 -5.72
N ILE A 154 -22.87 -15.30 -6.32
CA ILE A 154 -22.71 -14.67 -7.63
C ILE A 154 -21.83 -15.55 -8.54
N PRO A 155 -21.99 -15.45 -9.88
CA PRO A 155 -21.09 -16.11 -10.81
C PRO A 155 -19.64 -15.61 -10.65
N GLY A 156 -18.69 -16.54 -10.57
CA GLY A 156 -17.26 -16.25 -10.59
C GLY A 156 -16.65 -16.25 -12.00
N PRO A 157 -15.37 -15.88 -12.15
CA PRO A 157 -14.61 -16.22 -13.35
C PRO A 157 -14.66 -17.72 -13.60
N GLN A 158 -14.55 -18.13 -14.87
CA GLN A 158 -14.50 -19.53 -15.28
C GLN A 158 -13.08 -20.11 -15.25
N ARG A 159 -12.08 -19.23 -15.19
CA ARG A 159 -10.67 -19.61 -15.21
C ARG A 159 -9.84 -18.66 -14.36
N MET A 160 -8.75 -19.19 -13.83
CA MET A 160 -7.65 -18.43 -13.28
C MET A 160 -6.36 -18.78 -14.01
N ILE A 161 -5.42 -17.84 -14.05
CA ILE A 161 -4.21 -17.94 -14.86
C ILE A 161 -3.01 -17.72 -13.97
N GLU A 162 -2.01 -18.57 -14.06
CA GLU A 162 -0.77 -18.40 -13.34
C GLU A 162 -0.06 -17.09 -13.74
N THR A 163 0.49 -16.37 -12.76
CA THR A 163 1.05 -15.02 -12.94
C THR A 163 2.38 -15.02 -13.70
N GLY A 164 3.00 -16.18 -13.86
CA GLY A 164 4.17 -16.44 -14.66
C GLY A 164 4.56 -17.92 -14.55
N PRO A 165 5.53 -18.41 -15.33
CA PRO A 165 5.93 -19.79 -15.25
C PRO A 165 6.46 -20.19 -13.88
N ASP A 166 5.96 -21.29 -13.33
CA ASP A 166 6.43 -21.91 -12.09
C ASP A 166 6.37 -20.96 -10.88
N THR A 167 5.38 -20.05 -10.86
CA THR A 167 5.21 -19.08 -9.77
C THR A 167 4.37 -19.63 -8.63
N GLY A 168 3.49 -20.61 -8.88
CA GLY A 168 2.53 -21.08 -7.86
C GLY A 168 1.49 -20.03 -7.48
N VAL A 169 1.40 -18.91 -8.22
CA VAL A 169 0.47 -17.81 -7.95
C VAL A 169 -0.48 -17.64 -9.12
N PHE A 170 -1.77 -17.75 -8.84
CA PHE A 170 -2.85 -17.72 -9.82
C PHE A 170 -3.68 -16.45 -9.68
N TYR A 171 -3.91 -15.79 -10.82
CA TYR A 171 -4.71 -14.59 -10.96
C TYR A 171 -6.14 -14.93 -11.44
N ALA A 172 -7.13 -14.47 -10.69
CA ALA A 172 -8.54 -14.57 -11.06
C ALA A 172 -9.19 -13.17 -11.08
N GLN A 173 -9.90 -12.86 -12.16
CA GLN A 173 -10.61 -11.59 -12.33
C GLN A 173 -12.11 -11.80 -12.17
N LEU A 174 -12.71 -11.23 -11.12
CA LEU A 174 -14.15 -11.25 -10.89
C LEU A 174 -14.77 -9.93 -11.34
N GLN A 175 -15.68 -10.01 -12.30
CA GLN A 175 -16.56 -8.90 -12.62
C GLN A 175 -17.78 -8.93 -11.70
N LEU A 176 -18.00 -7.87 -10.93
CA LEU A 176 -19.16 -7.77 -10.05
C LEU A 176 -20.43 -7.49 -10.87
N PRO A 177 -21.59 -8.04 -10.46
CA PRO A 177 -22.87 -7.68 -11.04
C PRO A 177 -23.26 -6.25 -10.66
N ASP A 178 -23.99 -5.55 -11.54
CA ASP A 178 -24.45 -4.18 -11.28
C ASP A 178 -25.44 -4.08 -10.11
N THR A 179 -26.15 -5.18 -9.83
CA THR A 179 -27.14 -5.28 -8.76
C THR A 179 -27.12 -6.66 -8.13
N ILE A 180 -27.42 -6.72 -6.84
CA ILE A 180 -27.72 -7.96 -6.11
C ILE A 180 -29.18 -7.93 -5.69
N ASN A 181 -29.97 -8.93 -6.11
CA ASN A 181 -31.42 -8.98 -5.89
C ASN A 181 -32.16 -7.70 -6.35
N GLY A 182 -31.69 -7.05 -7.41
CA GLY A 182 -32.28 -5.81 -7.95
C GLY A 182 -31.91 -4.53 -7.17
N VAL A 183 -31.06 -4.63 -6.14
CA VAL A 183 -30.50 -3.49 -5.41
C VAL A 183 -29.10 -3.20 -5.95
N PRO A 184 -28.78 -1.95 -6.35
CA PRO A 184 -27.42 -1.58 -6.75
C PRO A 184 -26.40 -1.84 -5.64
N LEU A 185 -25.17 -2.18 -6.04
CA LEU A 185 -24.05 -2.27 -5.10
C LEU A 185 -23.86 -0.94 -4.38
N SER A 186 -23.47 -1.01 -3.10
CA SER A 186 -23.32 0.14 -2.22
C SER A 186 -22.09 0.02 -1.34
N GLN A 187 -21.71 1.17 -0.75
CA GLN A 187 -20.62 1.21 0.23
C GLN A 187 -20.85 0.19 1.34
N ASP A 188 -19.77 -0.47 1.74
CA ASP A 188 -19.71 -1.51 2.78
C ASP A 188 -20.37 -2.85 2.40
N ASP A 189 -20.88 -3.03 1.18
CA ASP A 189 -21.22 -4.37 0.67
C ASP A 189 -19.98 -5.27 0.70
N ILE A 190 -20.11 -6.49 1.17
CA ILE A 190 -18.98 -7.38 1.41
C ILE A 190 -18.93 -8.45 0.31
N ILE A 191 -17.87 -8.44 -0.48
CA ILE A 191 -17.50 -9.58 -1.31
C ILE A 191 -16.82 -10.60 -0.41
N GLU A 192 -17.27 -11.84 -0.46
CA GLU A 192 -16.57 -12.98 0.14
C GLU A 192 -16.16 -13.95 -0.97
N VAL A 193 -14.91 -14.39 -0.92
CA VAL A 193 -14.35 -15.41 -1.80
C VAL A 193 -13.92 -16.59 -0.95
N ARG A 194 -14.34 -17.79 -1.37
CA ARG A 194 -13.92 -19.05 -0.76
C ARG A 194 -13.15 -19.84 -1.80
N TYR A 195 -11.96 -20.28 -1.43
CA TYR A 195 -11.12 -21.17 -2.22
C TYR A 195 -11.08 -22.55 -1.58
N PHE A 196 -11.48 -23.57 -2.34
CA PHE A 196 -11.50 -24.96 -1.94
C PHE A 196 -10.22 -25.61 -2.44
N ASP A 197 -9.27 -25.73 -1.53
CA ASP A 197 -7.97 -26.32 -1.77
C ASP A 197 -8.05 -27.82 -1.45
N GLU A 198 -7.71 -28.67 -2.42
CA GLU A 198 -7.77 -30.12 -2.28
C GLU A 198 -6.64 -30.66 -1.38
N SER A 199 -5.51 -29.94 -1.27
CA SER A 199 -4.38 -30.34 -0.44
C SER A 199 -3.52 -29.16 0.02
N ASP A 200 -3.25 -29.10 1.32
CA ASP A 200 -2.22 -28.22 1.84
C ASP A 200 -0.82 -28.87 1.74
N ALA A 201 0.21 -28.19 2.26
CA ALA A 201 1.58 -28.73 2.28
C ALA A 201 1.74 -30.08 3.02
N ALA A 202 0.71 -30.52 3.78
CA ALA A 202 0.65 -31.82 4.44
C ALA A 202 -0.25 -32.84 3.69
N GLY A 203 -0.90 -32.43 2.60
CA GLY A 203 -1.77 -33.26 1.76
C GLY A 203 -3.24 -33.28 2.19
N GLU A 204 -3.68 -32.35 3.04
CA GLU A 204 -5.04 -32.32 3.60
C GLU A 204 -5.89 -31.19 2.99
N PRO A 205 -7.19 -31.43 2.71
CA PRO A 205 -8.05 -30.41 2.10
C PRO A 205 -8.35 -29.27 3.08
N ARG A 206 -8.44 -28.04 2.55
CA ARG A 206 -8.78 -26.84 3.34
C ARG A 206 -9.64 -25.86 2.55
N VAL A 207 -10.31 -24.96 3.28
CA VAL A 207 -11.07 -23.85 2.66
C VAL A 207 -10.49 -22.53 3.15
N LEU A 208 -10.00 -21.72 2.23
CA LEU A 208 -9.53 -20.37 2.50
C LEU A 208 -10.65 -19.37 2.22
N VAL A 209 -10.81 -18.37 3.09
CA VAL A 209 -11.86 -17.35 2.95
C VAL A 209 -11.25 -15.97 3.03
N LYS A 210 -11.62 -15.09 2.10
CA LYS A 210 -11.25 -13.67 2.09
C LYS A 210 -12.49 -12.81 1.91
N SER A 211 -12.61 -11.77 2.72
CA SER A 211 -13.71 -10.80 2.63
C SER A 211 -13.16 -9.41 2.31
N ILE A 212 -13.83 -8.68 1.42
CA ILE A 212 -13.46 -7.34 0.99
C ILE A 212 -14.72 -6.47 0.97
N ALA A 213 -14.67 -5.32 1.63
CA ALA A 213 -15.77 -4.35 1.61
C ALA A 213 -15.64 -3.42 0.39
N LEU A 214 -16.76 -3.16 -0.28
CA LEU A 214 -16.86 -2.20 -1.37
C LEU A 214 -16.80 -0.77 -0.81
N GLN A 215 -16.15 0.13 -1.55
CA GLN A 215 -16.04 1.55 -1.19
C GLN A 215 -16.50 2.42 -2.34
N ASN A 216 -17.16 3.55 -2.07
CA ASN A 216 -17.54 4.49 -3.14
C ASN A 216 -16.38 5.43 -3.55
N THR A 217 -15.40 5.60 -2.67
CA THR A 217 -14.23 6.48 -2.88
C THR A 217 -13.01 5.81 -2.29
N TYR A 218 -11.87 6.00 -2.93
CA TYR A 218 -10.58 5.59 -2.39
C TYR A 218 -9.96 6.65 -1.48
N ALA A 219 -10.54 7.85 -1.47
CA ALA A 219 -9.93 8.96 -0.78
C ALA A 219 -10.07 8.86 0.74
N GLN A 220 -8.98 9.19 1.42
CA GLN A 220 -8.91 9.25 2.88
C GLN A 220 -8.22 10.53 3.32
N ILE A 221 -8.84 11.28 4.23
CA ILE A 221 -8.34 12.56 4.70
C ILE A 221 -7.95 12.49 6.18
N GLN A 222 -6.78 13.02 6.50
CA GLN A 222 -6.20 12.98 7.84
C GLN A 222 -5.48 14.30 8.18
N SER A 223 -5.21 14.51 9.45
CA SER A 223 -4.46 15.67 9.96
C SER A 223 -3.27 15.18 10.79
N SER A 224 -2.13 15.85 10.67
CA SER A 224 -0.96 15.58 11.52
C SER A 224 -1.15 16.01 12.99
N ALA A 225 -2.25 16.70 13.29
CA ALA A 225 -2.59 17.18 14.62
C ALA A 225 -3.88 16.52 15.13
N ASP A 226 -3.81 15.93 16.33
CA ASP A 226 -4.98 15.36 17.03
C ASP A 226 -6.02 16.45 17.37
N LYS A 227 -5.54 17.65 17.69
CA LYS A 227 -6.33 18.87 17.86
C LYS A 227 -5.58 20.03 17.21
N THR A 228 -6.28 20.81 16.41
CA THR A 228 -5.69 22.00 15.78
C THR A 228 -5.79 23.19 16.71
N ARG A 229 -4.73 23.99 16.79
CA ARG A 229 -4.75 25.25 17.56
C ARG A 229 -4.92 26.43 16.62
N ILE A 230 -5.65 27.44 17.07
CA ILE A 230 -5.86 28.68 16.32
C ILE A 230 -4.49 29.31 16.02
N GLY A 231 -4.23 29.62 14.76
CA GLY A 231 -3.00 30.25 14.29
C GLY A 231 -1.77 29.33 14.24
N HIS A 232 -1.89 28.04 14.55
CA HIS A 232 -0.81 27.07 14.42
C HIS A 232 -0.92 26.28 13.11
N GLU A 233 0.24 25.98 12.53
CA GLU A 233 0.34 25.12 11.34
C GLU A 233 0.07 23.67 11.71
N PHE A 234 -0.71 23.00 10.87
CA PHE A 234 -0.82 21.54 10.82
C PHE A 234 -0.78 21.09 9.36
N VAL A 235 -0.45 19.81 9.14
CA VAL A 235 -0.49 19.20 7.81
C VAL A 235 -1.84 18.54 7.62
N LEU A 236 -2.54 18.93 6.57
CA LEU A 236 -3.69 18.20 6.06
C LEU A 236 -3.20 17.26 4.97
N ARG A 237 -3.47 15.97 5.14
CA ARG A 237 -3.05 14.89 4.23
C ARG A 237 -4.28 14.24 3.63
N LEU A 238 -4.24 14.01 2.32
CA LEU A 238 -5.27 13.34 1.55
C LEU A 238 -4.61 12.21 0.76
N TYR A 239 -4.99 10.97 1.01
CA TYR A 239 -4.76 9.87 0.07
C TYR A 239 -5.87 9.95 -0.98
N GLU A 240 -5.53 10.05 -2.26
CA GLU A 240 -6.47 10.15 -3.39
C GLU A 240 -5.81 9.62 -4.68
N PRO A 241 -5.87 8.31 -4.91
CA PRO A 241 -5.30 7.70 -6.12
C PRO A 241 -5.91 8.25 -7.42
N ASP A 242 -7.18 8.66 -7.42
CA ASP A 242 -7.86 9.09 -8.65
C ASP A 242 -7.37 10.47 -9.15
N ALA A 243 -6.71 11.23 -8.28
CA ALA A 243 -6.08 12.51 -8.59
C ALA A 243 -4.60 12.39 -8.97
N ASN A 244 -3.95 11.25 -8.71
CA ASN A 244 -2.59 10.94 -9.15
C ASN A 244 -2.64 10.38 -10.58
N ARG A 245 -2.53 11.28 -11.56
CA ARG A 245 -2.75 11.01 -12.99
C ARG A 245 -1.46 11.00 -13.79
N ASP A 246 -0.43 11.71 -13.34
CA ASP A 246 0.88 11.70 -13.94
C ASP A 246 1.93 11.16 -12.98
N SER A 247 2.23 9.89 -13.18
CA SER A 247 3.29 9.16 -12.52
C SER A 247 4.71 9.77 -12.54
N LYS A 248 4.96 10.85 -13.31
CA LYS A 248 6.28 11.49 -13.46
C LYS A 248 6.35 12.91 -12.91
N ASP A 249 5.22 13.52 -12.59
CA ASP A 249 5.16 14.90 -12.13
C ASP A 249 4.31 14.96 -10.86
N VAL A 250 4.64 15.88 -9.95
CA VAL A 250 3.84 16.09 -8.74
C VAL A 250 2.46 16.63 -9.13
N ASP A 251 1.43 15.83 -8.87
CA ASP A 251 0.04 16.21 -9.10
C ASP A 251 -0.49 17.15 -8.01
N ARG A 252 -1.62 17.78 -8.30
CA ARG A 252 -2.18 18.87 -7.48
C ARG A 252 -3.68 18.81 -7.38
N ILE A 253 -4.19 18.92 -6.14
CA ILE A 253 -5.62 19.04 -5.86
C ILE A 253 -5.89 20.46 -5.34
N PRO A 254 -6.73 21.27 -6.02
CA PRO A 254 -6.97 22.65 -5.59
C PRO A 254 -7.74 22.70 -4.27
N LEU A 255 -7.36 23.63 -3.37
CA LEU A 255 -8.00 23.75 -2.05
C LEU A 255 -9.48 24.15 -2.11
N ASN A 256 -9.98 24.57 -3.27
CA ASN A 256 -11.40 24.84 -3.46
C ASN A 256 -12.26 23.57 -3.46
N ARG A 257 -11.64 22.39 -3.57
CA ARG A 257 -12.28 21.07 -3.38
C ARG A 257 -12.51 20.75 -1.90
N LEU A 258 -11.99 21.57 -0.99
CA LEU A 258 -12.11 21.37 0.44
C LEU A 258 -12.94 22.49 1.07
N GLU A 259 -13.86 22.09 1.94
CA GLU A 259 -14.74 22.97 2.69
C GLU A 259 -14.52 22.80 4.20
N TYR A 260 -14.29 23.90 4.89
CA TYR A 260 -14.32 23.96 6.36
C TYR A 260 -15.75 24.19 6.82
N ARG A 261 -16.21 23.35 7.76
CA ARG A 261 -17.45 23.57 8.50
C ARG A 261 -17.14 23.62 9.98
N GLY A 262 -17.58 24.67 10.65
CA GLY A 262 -17.34 24.83 12.08
C GLY A 262 -18.60 25.15 12.86
N GLU A 263 -18.45 25.12 14.18
CA GLU A 263 -19.42 25.65 15.13
C GLU A 263 -19.86 27.08 14.78
N GLY A 264 -21.06 27.47 15.21
CA GLY A 264 -21.68 28.72 14.78
C GLY A 264 -22.09 28.75 13.30
N GLY A 265 -22.06 27.60 12.60
CA GLY A 265 -22.50 27.46 11.21
C GLY A 265 -21.55 28.12 10.20
N ILE A 266 -20.25 28.16 10.52
CA ILE A 266 -19.23 28.59 9.56
C ILE A 266 -19.19 27.57 8.42
N ARG A 267 -19.25 28.04 7.17
CA ARG A 267 -19.05 27.21 5.96
C ARG A 267 -18.23 28.00 4.96
N ILE A 268 -16.99 27.60 4.74
CA ILE A 268 -16.05 28.36 3.93
C ILE A 268 -15.07 27.43 3.23
N SER A 269 -14.72 27.72 1.99
CA SER A 269 -13.71 26.95 1.26
C SER A 269 -12.32 27.15 1.88
N LEU A 270 -11.50 26.10 1.90
CA LEU A 270 -10.09 26.19 2.30
C LEU A 270 -9.26 27.05 1.33
N ALA A 271 -9.76 27.32 0.11
CA ALA A 271 -9.16 28.29 -0.80
C ALA A 271 -9.44 29.76 -0.42
N SER A 272 -10.23 30.02 0.63
CA SER A 272 -10.46 31.38 1.11
C SER A 272 -9.15 32.01 1.61
N PRO A 273 -8.87 33.28 1.29
CA PRO A 273 -7.68 33.99 1.78
C PRO A 273 -7.67 34.19 3.30
N SER A 274 -8.74 33.83 4.00
CA SER A 274 -8.77 33.82 5.47
C SER A 274 -7.86 32.73 6.05
N PHE A 275 -7.67 31.63 5.32
CA PHE A 275 -6.74 30.58 5.71
C PHE A 275 -5.32 30.94 5.30
N ASP A 276 -4.37 30.71 6.20
CA ASP A 276 -2.94 30.76 5.90
C ASP A 276 -2.50 29.35 5.51
N ALA A 277 -2.47 29.09 4.21
CA ALA A 277 -1.97 27.86 3.61
C ALA A 277 -0.67 28.13 2.85
N ASN A 278 0.28 27.20 2.92
CA ASN A 278 1.55 27.33 2.20
C ASN A 278 1.42 27.17 0.67
N SER A 279 0.25 26.75 0.18
CA SER A 279 -0.06 26.52 -1.22
C SER A 279 -1.57 26.66 -1.46
N SER A 280 -1.98 27.04 -2.67
CA SER A 280 -3.40 27.00 -3.10
C SER A 280 -3.87 25.58 -3.50
N TYR A 281 -2.99 24.59 -3.36
CA TYR A 281 -3.22 23.19 -3.70
C TYR A 281 -2.69 22.29 -2.57
N LEU A 282 -3.35 21.15 -2.36
CA LEU A 282 -2.66 19.98 -1.84
C LEU A 282 -1.71 19.49 -2.94
N LEU A 283 -0.45 19.30 -2.59
CA LEU A 283 0.60 18.83 -3.49
C LEU A 283 0.90 17.38 -3.19
N GLU A 284 1.04 16.58 -4.22
CA GLU A 284 1.52 15.22 -4.05
C GLU A 284 2.88 15.20 -3.32
N THR A 285 3.07 14.29 -2.38
CA THR A 285 4.26 14.24 -1.50
C THR A 285 5.52 13.76 -2.23
N GLY A 286 5.33 13.22 -3.43
CA GLY A 286 6.33 12.80 -4.39
C GLY A 286 5.60 12.26 -5.62
N GLU A 287 6.33 12.01 -6.70
CA GLU A 287 5.77 11.40 -7.92
C GLU A 287 5.11 10.05 -7.57
N ASN A 288 3.85 9.89 -7.99
CA ASN A 288 3.11 8.64 -7.90
C ASN A 288 2.99 8.04 -6.48
N THR A 289 2.80 8.89 -5.48
CA THR A 289 2.63 8.50 -4.07
C THR A 289 1.17 8.38 -3.66
N ASP A 290 0.23 8.87 -4.47
CA ASP A 290 -1.22 8.98 -4.16
C ASP A 290 -1.54 9.86 -2.94
N ILE A 291 -0.52 10.43 -2.29
CA ILE A 291 -0.63 11.16 -1.03
C ILE A 291 -0.38 12.63 -1.33
N PHE A 292 -1.37 13.46 -1.01
CA PHE A 292 -1.35 14.91 -1.20
C PHE A 292 -1.35 15.62 0.14
N GLU A 293 -0.54 16.67 0.27
CA GLU A 293 -0.38 17.43 1.51
C GLU A 293 -0.45 18.94 1.30
N VAL A 294 -0.96 19.63 2.32
CA VAL A 294 -0.85 21.08 2.46
C VAL A 294 -0.62 21.42 3.93
N LYS A 295 0.19 22.46 4.17
CA LYS A 295 0.34 23.05 5.50
C LYS A 295 -0.61 24.22 5.61
N ILE A 296 -1.46 24.19 6.61
CA ILE A 296 -2.53 25.19 6.78
C ILE A 296 -2.73 25.55 8.24
N LYS A 297 -3.23 26.77 8.49
CA LYS A 297 -3.59 27.28 9.81
C LYS A 297 -5.06 27.65 9.85
N ILE A 298 -5.73 27.34 10.97
CA ILE A 298 -7.08 27.85 11.24
C ILE A 298 -6.94 29.24 11.87
N PRO A 299 -7.46 30.31 11.25
CA PRO A 299 -7.38 31.66 11.80
C PRO A 299 -8.37 31.85 12.95
N ARG A 300 -8.22 32.95 13.71
CA ARG A 300 -9.13 33.29 14.82
C ARG A 300 -10.52 33.76 14.35
N GLN A 301 -10.63 34.18 13.10
CA GLN A 301 -11.90 34.57 12.49
C GLN A 301 -12.06 33.92 11.12
N LEU A 302 -13.24 33.33 10.88
CA LEU A 302 -13.65 32.76 9.60
C LEU A 302 -15.06 33.26 9.30
N ASP A 303 -15.27 33.78 8.08
CA ASP A 303 -16.59 34.24 7.63
C ASP A 303 -17.25 35.25 8.61
N GLY A 304 -16.45 36.17 9.16
CA GLY A 304 -16.89 37.17 10.14
C GLY A 304 -17.22 36.63 11.54
N LYS A 305 -17.05 35.32 11.78
CA LYS A 305 -17.31 34.66 13.07
C LYS A 305 -15.99 34.31 13.77
N VAL A 306 -15.99 34.40 15.09
CA VAL A 306 -14.83 34.04 15.92
C VAL A 306 -14.80 32.53 16.10
N VAL A 307 -13.62 31.94 15.91
CA VAL A 307 -13.35 30.53 16.24
C VAL A 307 -12.88 30.46 17.69
N HIS A 308 -13.52 29.63 18.49
CA HIS A 308 -13.23 29.45 19.91
C HIS A 308 -12.50 28.13 20.19
N ILE A 309 -11.75 28.11 21.29
CA ILE A 309 -11.15 26.88 21.81
C ILE A 309 -12.28 25.94 22.25
N GLY A 310 -12.19 24.68 21.85
CA GLY A 310 -13.21 23.66 22.09
C GLY A 310 -14.20 23.47 20.94
N ASP A 311 -14.29 24.43 20.00
CA ASP A 311 -15.20 24.34 18.85
C ASP A 311 -14.92 23.08 18.05
N TRP A 312 -15.97 22.41 17.62
CA TRP A 312 -15.84 21.35 16.62
C TRP A 312 -15.70 21.96 15.23
N TYR A 313 -14.99 21.23 14.37
CA TYR A 313 -14.99 21.51 12.95
C TYR A 313 -14.83 20.23 12.13
N GLU A 314 -15.17 20.35 10.86
CA GLU A 314 -14.96 19.33 9.85
C GLU A 314 -14.25 19.97 8.65
N ILE A 315 -13.35 19.22 8.02
CA ILE A 315 -12.85 19.51 6.67
C ILE A 315 -13.42 18.45 5.75
N ARG A 316 -14.15 18.88 4.74
CA ARG A 316 -14.81 18.01 3.76
C ARG A 316 -14.09 18.14 2.44
N TYR A 317 -13.56 17.04 1.94
CA TYR A 317 -13.07 16.93 0.58
C TYR A 317 -14.21 16.37 -0.30
N ILE A 318 -14.43 17.01 -1.45
CA ILE A 318 -15.39 16.57 -2.46
C ILE A 318 -14.62 15.85 -3.56
N ASP A 319 -14.67 14.53 -3.52
CA ASP A 319 -14.11 13.65 -4.54
C ASP A 319 -15.09 13.59 -5.71
N THR A 320 -14.64 14.05 -6.88
CA THR A 320 -15.44 14.02 -8.13
C THR A 320 -14.85 13.07 -9.16
N THR A 321 -13.83 12.31 -8.78
CA THR A 321 -13.08 11.41 -9.65
C THR A 321 -13.25 9.96 -9.25
N THR A 322 -14.15 9.71 -8.30
CA THR A 322 -14.48 8.39 -7.79
C THR A 322 -14.65 7.37 -8.91
N PRO A 323 -14.26 6.11 -8.67
CA PRO A 323 -14.47 5.05 -9.64
C PRO A 323 -15.94 4.65 -9.77
N SER A 324 -16.80 5.14 -8.86
CA SER A 324 -18.25 5.01 -8.98
C SER A 324 -18.91 6.03 -9.93
N GLY A 325 -18.17 7.06 -10.35
CA GLY A 325 -18.71 8.15 -11.13
C GLY A 325 -19.72 9.02 -10.36
N THR A 326 -19.77 8.89 -9.03
CA THR A 326 -20.58 9.70 -8.12
C THR A 326 -19.70 10.70 -7.38
N GLU A 327 -20.24 11.87 -7.02
CA GLU A 327 -19.49 12.75 -6.12
C GLU A 327 -19.54 12.20 -4.69
N GLU A 328 -18.39 11.92 -4.10
CA GLU A 328 -18.28 11.41 -2.75
C GLU A 328 -17.66 12.44 -1.81
N LYS A 329 -17.97 12.31 -0.52
CA LYS A 329 -17.52 13.26 0.50
C LYS A 329 -16.67 12.55 1.54
N VAL A 330 -15.40 12.92 1.61
CA VAL A 330 -14.48 12.43 2.63
C VAL A 330 -14.36 13.48 3.72
N ILE A 331 -14.61 13.10 4.97
CA ILE A 331 -14.77 14.03 6.09
C ILE A 331 -13.71 13.78 7.16
N LEU A 332 -12.84 14.77 7.38
CA LEU A 332 -12.04 14.88 8.59
C LEU A 332 -12.86 15.60 9.66
N LYS A 333 -12.96 15.03 10.86
CA LYS A 333 -13.58 15.69 12.03
C LYS A 333 -12.52 15.96 13.10
N SER A 334 -12.56 17.13 13.72
CA SER A 334 -11.62 17.49 14.78
C SER A 334 -12.20 18.61 15.67
N ARG A 335 -11.40 19.07 16.64
CA ARG A 335 -11.72 20.16 17.56
C ARG A 335 -10.57 21.15 17.67
N ILE A 336 -10.93 22.40 17.96
CA ILE A 336 -9.98 23.44 18.30
C ILE A 336 -9.44 23.19 19.71
N GLY A 337 -8.11 23.08 19.83
CA GLY A 337 -7.38 22.73 21.05
C GLY A 337 -6.87 23.89 21.88
#